data_AF-A0A6I6SSD4-F1
#
_entry.id   AF-A0A6I6SSD4-F1
#
_cell.length_a   1.000
_cell.length_b   1.000
_cell.length_c   1.000
_cell.angle_alpha   90.00
_cell.angle_beta   90.00
_cell.angle_gamma   90.00
#
_symmetry.space_group_name_H-M   'P 1'
#
loop_
_entity.id
_entity.type
_entity.pdbx_description
1 polymer ?
#
loop_
_entity_poly.entity_id
_entity_poly.type
_entity_poly.pdbx_seq_one_letter_code
_entity_poly.pdbx_strand_id
1 'polypeptide(L)'
;MARFEIEVAGVEYVGETASARDQFQALHIAANSRLLVGMQEGVSDQALVLSLLALDWPDLQRLESLLVKEKIKRAEDDAPVAGNLFRDDPANYALLIGLAARENLAGFYALRGQKNAGAEQAAKP
;
A
#
# COMPACT_ATOMS: atom_id res chain seq x y z
N MET A 1 15.17 -7.12 3.09
CA MET A 1 13.91 -6.48 2.66
C MET A 1 13.69 -5.28 3.56
N ALA A 2 13.16 -4.17 3.05
CA ALA A 2 12.86 -3.01 3.88
C ALA A 2 11.65 -3.31 4.77
N ARG A 3 11.63 -2.74 5.97
CA ARG A 3 10.49 -2.82 6.90
C ARG A 3 9.72 -1.51 6.86
N PHE A 4 8.43 -1.59 7.11
CA PHE A 4 7.55 -0.43 7.24
C PHE A 4 6.56 -0.67 8.39
N GLU A 5 6.02 0.42 8.91
CA GLU A 5 5.06 0.43 10.02
C GLU A 5 3.76 1.05 9.55
N ILE A 6 2.64 0.49 9.99
CA ILE A 6 1.29 0.94 9.67
C ILE A 6 0.50 1.00 10.96
N GLU A 7 -0.20 2.11 11.19
CA GLU A 7 -1.16 2.24 12.27
C GLU A 7 -2.58 2.21 11.71
N VAL A 8 -3.46 1.38 12.28
CA VAL A 8 -4.90 1.37 11.99
C VAL A 8 -5.67 1.30 13.30
N ALA A 9 -6.56 2.28 13.51
CA ALA A 9 -7.40 2.36 14.70
C ALA A 9 -6.62 2.25 16.04
N GLY A 10 -5.42 2.85 16.10
CA GLY A 10 -4.56 2.82 17.29
C GLY A 10 -3.81 1.50 17.49
N VAL A 11 -3.85 0.58 16.52
CA VAL A 11 -3.09 -0.68 16.53
C VAL A 11 -1.95 -0.58 15.52
N GLU A 12 -0.74 -0.87 15.98
CA GLU A 12 0.46 -0.90 15.15
C GLU A 12 0.65 -2.27 14.48
N TYR A 13 1.04 -2.21 13.21
CA TYR A 13 1.36 -3.35 12.37
C TYR A 13 2.73 -3.13 11.73
N VAL A 14 3.52 -4.20 11.67
CA VAL A 14 4.84 -4.19 11.04
C VAL A 14 4.78 -5.03 9.78
N GLY A 15 5.27 -4.46 8.69
CA GLY A 15 5.30 -5.09 7.38
C GLY A 15 6.70 -5.22 6.80
N GLU A 16 6.88 -6.23 5.95
CA GLU A 16 8.04 -6.35 5.07
C GLU A 16 7.67 -5.98 3.64
N THR A 17 8.47 -5.13 3.00
CA THR A 17 8.27 -4.76 1.60
C THR A 17 8.30 -6.01 0.73
N ALA A 18 7.28 -6.18 -0.10
CA ALA A 18 7.10 -7.31 -0.98
C ALA A 18 8.25 -7.42 -2.00
N SER A 19 8.37 -8.59 -2.64
CA SER A 19 9.39 -8.77 -3.69
C SER A 19 9.17 -7.81 -4.86
N ALA A 20 10.21 -7.47 -5.62
CA ALA A 20 10.07 -6.62 -6.80
C ALA A 20 9.05 -7.18 -7.83
N ARG A 21 8.96 -8.52 -7.94
CA ARG A 21 7.96 -9.20 -8.76
C ARG A 21 6.54 -8.91 -8.25
N ASP A 22 6.32 -9.05 -6.95
CA ASP A 22 4.99 -8.85 -6.35
C ASP A 22 4.58 -7.38 -6.41
N GLN A 23 5.50 -6.46 -6.13
CA GLN A 23 5.29 -5.01 -6.30
C GLN A 23 4.91 -4.67 -7.75
N PHE A 24 5.58 -5.26 -8.74
CA PHE A 24 5.24 -5.01 -10.16
C PHE A 24 3.85 -5.52 -10.52
N GLN A 25 3.46 -6.70 -10.03
CA GLN A 25 2.11 -7.22 -10.23
C GLN A 25 1.05 -6.34 -9.53
N ALA A 26 1.31 -5.93 -8.29
CA ALA A 26 0.45 -5.01 -7.56
C ALA A 26 0.32 -3.66 -8.25
N LEU A 27 1.42 -3.13 -8.80
CA LEU A 27 1.41 -1.90 -9.59
C LEU A 27 0.54 -2.03 -10.84
N HIS A 28 0.56 -3.18 -11.52
CA HIS A 28 -0.29 -3.43 -12.68
C HIS A 28 -1.78 -3.41 -12.32
N ILE A 29 -2.15 -4.04 -11.19
CA ILE A 29 -3.53 -3.99 -10.68
C ILE A 29 -3.91 -2.54 -10.31
N ALA A 30 -3.02 -1.84 -9.60
CA ALA A 30 -3.26 -0.46 -9.17
C ALA A 30 -3.41 0.51 -10.36
N ALA A 31 -2.67 0.28 -11.46
CA ALA A 31 -2.70 1.11 -12.67
C ALA A 31 -3.94 0.88 -13.53
N ASN A 32 -4.46 -0.36 -13.58
CA ASN A 32 -5.70 -0.68 -14.27
C ASN A 32 -6.95 -0.28 -13.49
N SER A 33 -6.77 0.28 -12.29
CA SER A 33 -7.82 0.75 -11.41
C SER A 33 -7.62 2.22 -11.02
N ARG A 34 -8.55 2.79 -10.26
CA ARG A 34 -8.39 4.14 -9.69
C ARG A 34 -7.53 4.16 -8.43
N LEU A 35 -6.91 3.04 -8.05
CA LEU A 35 -6.18 2.89 -6.79
C LEU A 35 -4.97 3.83 -6.70
N LEU A 36 -4.24 4.05 -7.80
CA LEU A 36 -3.11 5.00 -7.83
C LEU A 36 -3.52 6.46 -7.55
N VAL A 37 -4.79 6.82 -7.75
CA VAL A 37 -5.29 8.15 -7.35
C VAL A 37 -5.60 8.16 -5.86
N GLY A 38 -6.22 7.09 -5.34
CA GLY A 38 -6.55 6.94 -3.93
C GLY A 38 -5.35 6.81 -2.98
N MET A 39 -4.18 6.41 -3.47
CA MET A 39 -2.95 6.28 -2.68
C MET A 39 -2.04 7.52 -2.71
N GLN A 40 -2.48 8.62 -3.34
CA GLN A 40 -1.69 9.86 -3.36
C GLN A 40 -1.54 10.46 -1.95
N GLU A 41 -0.41 11.13 -1.73
CA GLU A 41 -0.19 11.90 -0.52
C GLU A 41 -1.29 12.95 -0.33
N GLY A 42 -1.79 13.10 0.90
CA GLY A 42 -2.89 14.01 1.25
C GLY A 42 -4.29 13.45 1.01
N VAL A 43 -4.45 12.25 0.42
CA VAL A 43 -5.74 11.57 0.34
C VAL A 43 -6.14 11.01 1.71
N SER A 44 -7.39 11.23 2.12
CA SER A 44 -7.93 10.70 3.38
C SER A 44 -8.02 9.17 3.37
N ASP A 45 -7.95 8.56 4.55
CA ASP A 45 -8.08 7.11 4.72
C ASP A 45 -9.42 6.58 4.18
N GLN A 46 -10.51 7.33 4.37
CA GLN A 46 -11.81 6.98 3.81
C GLN A 46 -11.78 6.93 2.27
N ALA A 47 -11.11 7.89 1.62
CA ALA A 47 -10.99 7.92 0.17
C ALA A 47 -10.06 6.81 -0.37
N LEU A 48 -9.02 6.45 0.39
CA LEU A 48 -8.18 5.29 0.10
C LEU A 48 -9.00 3.99 0.18
N VAL A 49 -9.76 3.79 1.25
CA VAL A 49 -10.64 2.63 1.42
C VAL A 49 -11.67 2.57 0.29
N LEU A 50 -12.30 3.69 -0.06
CA LEU A 50 -13.25 3.74 -1.17
C LEU A 50 -12.60 3.35 -2.51
N SER A 51 -11.36 3.81 -2.76
CA SER A 51 -10.62 3.49 -3.98
C SER A 51 -10.24 2.01 -4.05
N LEU A 52 -9.94 1.40 -2.90
CA LEU A 52 -9.64 -0.02 -2.79
C LEU A 52 -10.91 -0.88 -2.98
N LEU A 53 -12.02 -0.49 -2.37
CA LEU A 53 -13.30 -1.21 -2.49
C LEU A 53 -13.95 -1.05 -3.89
N ALA A 54 -13.49 -0.10 -4.69
CA ALA A 54 -13.89 0.04 -6.08
C ALA A 54 -13.21 -0.97 -7.02
N LEU A 55 -12.25 -1.77 -6.53
CA LEU A 55 -11.67 -2.88 -7.27
C LEU A 55 -12.67 -4.02 -7.40
N ASP A 56 -12.58 -4.74 -8.51
CA ASP A 56 -13.24 -6.04 -8.62
C ASP A 56 -12.65 -7.01 -7.58
N TRP A 57 -13.51 -7.87 -7.04
CA TRP A 57 -13.14 -8.77 -5.95
C TRP A 57 -11.87 -9.62 -6.21
N PRO A 58 -11.64 -10.18 -7.41
CA PRO A 58 -10.42 -10.94 -7.70
C PRO A 58 -9.14 -10.10 -7.57
N ASP A 59 -9.18 -8.83 -7.99
CA ASP A 59 -8.04 -7.93 -7.93
C ASP A 59 -7.73 -7.52 -6.49
N LEU A 60 -8.76 -7.28 -5.67
CA LEU A 60 -8.61 -7.04 -4.24
C LEU A 60 -7.96 -8.23 -3.53
N GLN A 61 -8.46 -9.45 -3.76
CA GLN A 61 -7.87 -10.67 -3.19
C GLN A 61 -6.43 -10.88 -3.65
N ARG A 62 -6.13 -10.53 -4.91
CA ARG A 62 -4.78 -10.64 -5.44
C ARG A 62 -3.84 -9.63 -4.78
N LEU A 63 -4.26 -8.38 -4.60
CA LEU A 63 -3.48 -7.37 -3.87
C LEU A 63 -3.21 -7.78 -2.43
N GLU A 64 -4.23 -8.27 -1.72
CA GLU A 64 -4.10 -8.79 -0.36
C GLU A 64 -3.03 -9.90 -0.29
N SER A 65 -3.08 -10.86 -1.21
CA SER A 65 -2.08 -11.94 -1.28
C SER A 65 -0.67 -11.44 -1.60
N LEU A 66 -0.54 -10.43 -2.46
CA LEU A 66 0.74 -9.90 -2.89
C LEU A 66 1.40 -9.05 -1.79
N LEU A 67 0.63 -8.26 -1.05
CA LEU A 67 1.16 -7.19 -0.23
C LEU A 67 0.93 -7.37 1.28
N VAL A 68 -0.05 -8.17 1.69
CA VAL A 68 -0.45 -8.30 3.10
C VAL A 68 -0.19 -9.69 3.66
N LYS A 69 -0.70 -10.74 3.00
CA LYS A 69 -0.57 -12.12 3.52
C LYS A 69 0.88 -12.51 3.72
N GLU A 70 1.18 -13.04 4.91
CA GLU A 70 2.51 -13.45 5.37
C GLU A 70 3.57 -12.33 5.39
N LYS A 71 3.18 -11.08 5.13
CA LYS A 71 4.09 -9.92 5.07
C LYS A 71 3.87 -8.92 6.18
N ILE A 72 2.66 -8.88 6.74
CA ILE A 72 2.27 -7.96 7.81
C ILE A 72 1.85 -8.73 9.05
N LYS A 73 2.33 -8.27 10.19
CA LYS A 73 2.02 -8.80 11.52
C LYS A 73 1.62 -7.66 12.45
N ARG A 74 0.80 -7.95 13.45
CA ARG A 74 0.53 -7.01 14.54
C ARG A 74 1.78 -6.88 15.41
N ALA A 75 2.15 -5.66 15.78
CA ALA A 75 3.41 -5.38 16.48
C ALA A 75 3.44 -5.97 17.91
N GLU A 76 2.28 -6.00 18.59
CA GLU A 76 2.18 -6.42 19.99
C GLU A 76 2.53 -7.90 20.23
N ASP A 77 2.11 -8.78 19.31
CA ASP A 77 2.12 -10.24 19.52
C ASP A 77 2.61 -11.04 18.30
N ASP A 78 3.16 -10.37 17.29
CA ASP A 78 3.60 -10.97 16.03
C ASP A 78 2.51 -11.77 15.28
N ALA A 79 1.23 -11.57 15.61
CA ALA A 79 0.14 -12.30 14.98
C ALA A 79 0.05 -11.93 13.49
N PRO A 80 0.02 -12.91 12.56
CA PRO A 80 -0.10 -12.64 11.14
C PRO A 80 -1.44 -12.00 10.83
N VAL A 81 -1.42 -10.97 10.00
CA VAL A 81 -2.64 -10.26 9.61
C VAL A 81 -3.48 -11.11 8.67
N ALA A 82 -4.70 -11.39 9.08
CA ALA A 82 -5.75 -11.95 8.24
C ALA A 82 -7.09 -11.26 8.56
N GLY A 83 -8.03 -11.30 7.60
CA GLY A 83 -9.32 -10.59 7.74
C GLY A 83 -10.14 -10.98 8.97
N ASN A 84 -9.86 -12.14 9.59
CA ASN A 84 -10.50 -12.58 10.83
C ASN A 84 -10.13 -11.71 12.06
N LEU A 85 -9.02 -10.97 12.03
CA LEU A 85 -8.60 -10.03 13.07
C LEU A 85 -9.42 -8.73 13.07
N PHE A 86 -10.13 -8.46 11.97
CA PHE A 86 -10.89 -7.23 11.75
C PHE A 86 -12.39 -7.48 11.67
N ARG A 87 -12.88 -8.56 12.29
CA ARG A 87 -14.29 -8.99 12.20
C ARG A 87 -15.29 -7.91 12.59
N ASP A 88 -14.91 -7.07 13.56
CA ASP A 88 -15.79 -6.01 14.08
C ASP A 88 -15.75 -4.75 13.21
N ASP A 89 -14.72 -4.57 12.39
CA ASP A 89 -14.58 -3.43 11.47
C ASP A 89 -13.84 -3.82 10.18
N PRO A 90 -14.57 -4.30 9.16
CA PRO A 90 -13.97 -4.67 7.88
C PRO A 90 -13.39 -3.49 7.11
N ALA A 91 -13.78 -2.24 7.42
CA ALA A 91 -13.21 -1.06 6.78
C ALA A 91 -11.76 -0.84 7.23
N ASN A 92 -11.43 -1.15 8.48
CA ASN A 92 -10.05 -1.12 8.98
C ASN A 92 -9.16 -2.14 8.27
N TYR A 93 -9.71 -3.30 7.89
CA TYR A 93 -8.95 -4.26 7.10
C TYR A 93 -8.67 -3.75 5.68
N ALA A 94 -9.67 -3.16 5.03
CA ALA A 94 -9.49 -2.51 3.74
C ALA A 94 -8.46 -1.37 3.84
N LEU A 95 -8.51 -0.58 4.92
CA LEU A 95 -7.54 0.48 5.17
C LEU A 95 -6.11 -0.07 5.28
N LEU A 96 -5.91 -1.16 6.03
CA LEU A 96 -4.60 -1.81 6.16
C LEU A 96 -4.06 -2.27 4.80
N ILE A 97 -4.89 -2.88 3.95
CA ILE A 97 -4.50 -3.29 2.60
C ILE A 97 -4.10 -2.07 1.76
N GLY A 98 -4.88 -0.98 1.83
CA GLY A 98 -4.58 0.26 1.12
C GLY A 98 -3.27 0.91 1.57
N LEU A 99 -3.02 0.94 2.88
CA LEU A 99 -1.78 1.43 3.48
C LEU A 99 -0.58 0.58 3.05
N ALA A 100 -0.72 -0.75 3.09
CA ALA A 100 0.31 -1.66 2.60
C ALA A 100 0.62 -1.44 1.11
N ALA A 101 -0.41 -1.19 0.30
CA ALA A 101 -0.24 -0.86 -1.12
C ALA A 101 0.50 0.46 -1.32
N ARG A 102 0.19 1.49 -0.54
CA ARG A 102 0.89 2.77 -0.55
C ARG A 102 2.37 2.63 -0.21
N GLU A 103 2.71 1.89 0.84
CA GLU A 103 4.12 1.64 1.22
C GLU A 103 4.89 0.87 0.14
N ASN A 104 4.29 -0.20 -0.39
CA ASN A 104 4.94 -1.04 -1.40
C ASN A 104 5.07 -0.35 -2.76
N LEU A 105 4.21 0.61 -3.08
CA LEU A 105 4.16 1.27 -4.39
C LEU A 105 4.63 2.72 -4.35
N ALA A 106 5.13 3.23 -3.21
CA ALA A 106 5.57 4.61 -3.04
C ALA A 106 6.59 5.05 -4.11
N GLY A 107 7.45 4.14 -4.57
CA GLY A 107 8.42 4.38 -5.63
C GLY A 107 7.80 4.85 -6.96
N PHE A 108 6.54 4.53 -7.24
CA PHE A 108 5.81 5.06 -8.40
C PHE A 108 5.71 6.59 -8.36
N TYR A 109 5.45 7.18 -7.19
CA TYR A 109 5.30 8.62 -7.06
C TYR A 109 6.63 9.38 -7.12
N ALA A 110 7.74 8.72 -6.79
CA ALA A 110 9.08 9.28 -6.96
C ALA A 110 9.39 9.66 -8.42
N LEU A 111 8.71 9.03 -9.40
CA LEU A 111 8.82 9.38 -10.82
C LEU A 111 8.40 10.82 -11.12
N ARG A 112 7.54 11.43 -10.29
CA ARG A 112 7.15 12.86 -10.43
C ARG A 112 8.34 13.80 -10.18
N GLY A 113 9.22 13.44 -9.24
CA GLY A 113 10.37 14.27 -8.83
C GLY A 113 11.61 14.10 -9.72
N GLN A 114 11.74 13.00 -10.46
CA GLN A 114 12.92 12.73 -11.29
C GLN A 114 13.12 13.75 -12.43
N LYS A 115 12.06 14.41 -12.90
CA LYS A 115 12.18 15.48 -13.91
C LYS A 115 12.92 16.73 -13.42
N ASN A 116 12.96 16.98 -12.10
CA ASN A 116 13.60 18.16 -11.54
C ASN A 116 15.10 17.95 -11.27
N ALA A 117 15.53 16.71 -10.97
CA ALA A 117 16.93 16.40 -10.68
C ALA A 117 17.86 16.53 -11.90
N GLY A 118 17.36 16.24 -13.11
CA GLY A 118 18.14 16.41 -14.35
C GLY A 118 18.30 17.86 -14.80
N ALA A 119 17.36 18.74 -14.43
CA ALA A 119 17.41 20.17 -14.75
C ALA A 119 18.37 20.93 -13.81
N GLU A 120 18.46 20.55 -12.53
CA GLU A 120 19.41 21.13 -11.57
C GLU A 120 20.87 20.72 -11.84
N GLN A 121 21.11 19.54 -12.42
CA GLN A 121 22.47 19.10 -12.80
C GLN A 121 22.97 19.72 -14.09
N ALA A 122 22.08 20.19 -14.98
CA ALA A 122 22.45 20.94 -16.19
C ALA A 122 22.68 22.45 -15.95
N ALA A 123 22.35 22.94 -14.74
CA ALA A 123 22.43 24.36 -14.37
C ALA A 123 23.60 24.71 -13.44
N LYS A 124 24.50 23.76 -13.12
CA LYS A 124 25.78 24.06 -12.46
C LYS A 124 26.86 24.31 -13.53
N PRO A 125 27.51 25.50 -13.53
CA PRO A 125 28.64 25.79 -14.41
C PRO A 125 29.89 24.97 -14.05
#